data_AF-A0A9N8MK66-F1
#
_entry.id   AF-A0A9N8MK66-F1
#
_cell.length_a   1.000
_cell.length_b   1.000
_cell.length_c   1.000
_cell.angle_alpha   90.00
_cell.angle_beta   90.00
_cell.angle_gamma   90.00
#
_symmetry.space_group_name_H-M   'P 1'
#
loop_
_entity.id
_entity.type
_entity.pdbx_description
1 polymer ?
#
loop_
_entity_poly.entity_id
_entity_poly.type
_entity_poly.pdbx_seq_one_letter_code
_entity_poly.pdbx_strand_id
1 'polypeptide(L)'
;MPTAYTLGKGKQFEYEGSVEVGLTLFFGDKRTRHRIDAETLSRLLTHFRHRSAPVPVGSSHDKPPPGSLGEWLIGNHSRTQISRYVAPILVSEGYAVISGEGLSFP
;
A
#
# COMPACT_ATOMS: atom_id res chain seq x y z
N MET A 1 -9.91 11.47 -11.44
CA MET A 1 -9.14 10.46 -10.68
C MET A 1 -7.93 11.15 -10.09
N PRO A 2 -7.69 11.10 -8.78
CA PRO A 2 -6.43 11.57 -8.19
C PRO A 2 -5.24 10.79 -8.74
N THR A 3 -4.06 11.43 -8.70
CA THR A 3 -2.79 10.79 -9.06
C THR A 3 -1.86 10.78 -7.86
N ALA A 4 -1.05 9.72 -7.74
CA ALA A 4 -0.02 9.59 -6.73
C ALA A 4 1.29 9.12 -7.38
N TYR A 5 2.39 9.26 -6.65
CA TYR A 5 3.71 8.78 -7.05
C TYR A 5 4.12 7.64 -6.12
N THR A 6 4.61 6.53 -6.68
CA THR A 6 5.24 5.49 -5.86
C THR A 6 6.40 6.06 -5.06
N LEU A 7 6.64 5.56 -3.85
CA LEU A 7 7.79 6.01 -3.03
C LEU A 7 9.14 5.78 -3.76
N GLY A 8 10.16 6.59 -3.44
CA GLY A 8 11.49 6.53 -4.05
C GLY A 8 11.59 7.30 -5.37
N LYS A 9 12.07 6.67 -6.46
CA LYS A 9 12.27 7.32 -7.78
C LYS A 9 10.98 7.71 -8.52
N GLY A 10 9.81 7.50 -7.92
CA GLY A 10 8.54 8.09 -8.34
C GLY A 10 8.03 7.67 -9.72
N LYS A 11 7.18 6.64 -9.79
CA LYS A 11 6.32 6.41 -10.96
C LYS A 11 4.92 6.91 -10.66
N GLN A 12 4.40 7.79 -11.50
CA GLN A 12 3.03 8.27 -11.37
C GLN A 12 2.03 7.14 -11.68
N PHE A 13 0.93 7.11 -10.95
CA PHE A 13 -0.21 6.23 -11.19
C PHE A 13 -1.52 6.93 -10.80
N GLU A 14 -2.62 6.39 -11.32
CA GLU A 14 -3.97 6.86 -11.04
C GLU A 14 -4.65 5.90 -10.05
N TYR A 15 -5.53 6.44 -9.22
CA TYR A 15 -6.38 5.63 -8.36
C TYR A 15 -7.76 6.28 -8.16
N GLU A 16 -8.70 5.49 -7.67
CA GLU A 16 -10.03 5.92 -7.24
C GLU A 16 -10.32 5.44 -5.83
N GLY A 17 -11.21 6.18 -5.14
CA GLY A 17 -11.59 5.91 -3.76
C GLY A 17 -10.59 6.47 -2.74
N SER A 18 -10.62 5.89 -1.55
CA SER A 18 -9.76 6.25 -0.42
C SER A 18 -9.53 5.02 0.45
N VAL A 19 -8.63 5.13 1.44
CA VAL A 19 -8.40 4.04 2.39
C VAL A 19 -9.68 3.66 3.14
N GLU A 20 -10.55 4.63 3.45
CA GLU A 20 -11.81 4.42 4.18
C GLU A 20 -12.86 3.66 3.38
N VAL A 21 -12.99 3.95 2.08
CA VAL A 21 -14.08 3.39 1.24
C VAL A 21 -13.61 2.28 0.30
N GLY A 22 -12.31 2.02 0.25
CA GLY A 22 -11.68 1.11 -0.68
C GLY A 22 -10.98 1.84 -1.82
N LEU A 23 -9.97 1.17 -2.39
CA LEU A 23 -9.12 1.71 -3.43
C LEU A 23 -9.29 0.94 -4.73
N THR A 24 -9.26 1.63 -5.85
CA THR A 24 -9.05 1.02 -7.17
C THR A 24 -7.79 1.62 -7.77
N LEU A 25 -6.77 0.80 -7.97
CA LEU A 25 -5.49 1.19 -8.54
C LEU A 25 -5.49 0.98 -10.05
N PHE A 26 -4.95 1.95 -10.79
CA PHE A 26 -4.77 1.90 -12.23
C PHE A 26 -3.28 1.99 -12.54
N PHE A 27 -2.72 0.89 -13.06
CA PHE A 27 -1.31 0.81 -13.42
C PHE A 27 -1.08 -0.05 -14.66
N GLY A 28 0.11 0.06 -15.26
CA GLY A 28 0.40 -0.55 -16.56
C GLY A 28 -0.09 0.34 -17.71
N ASP A 29 -0.86 -0.22 -18.63
CA ASP A 29 -1.48 0.43 -19.78
C ASP A 29 -2.86 1.05 -19.45
N LYS A 30 -3.14 1.31 -18.16
CA LYS A 30 -4.43 1.75 -17.62
C LYS A 30 -5.60 0.77 -17.78
N ARG A 31 -5.39 -0.40 -18.39
CA ARG A 31 -6.42 -1.45 -18.50
C ARG A 31 -6.44 -2.36 -17.27
N THR A 32 -5.30 -2.54 -16.63
CA THR A 32 -5.21 -3.29 -15.38
C THR A 32 -5.75 -2.45 -14.22
N ARG A 33 -6.89 -2.90 -13.69
CA ARG A 33 -7.53 -2.35 -12.50
C ARG A 33 -7.34 -3.33 -11.35
N HIS A 34 -6.87 -2.84 -10.20
CA HIS A 34 -6.82 -3.66 -9.00
C HIS A 34 -7.59 -3.02 -7.87
N ARG A 35 -8.66 -3.70 -7.45
CA ARG A 35 -9.57 -3.22 -6.42
C ARG A 35 -9.19 -3.83 -5.08
N ILE A 36 -9.11 -2.98 -4.06
CA ILE A 36 -8.92 -3.32 -2.65
C ILE A 36 -10.14 -2.79 -1.91
N ASP A 37 -10.90 -3.65 -1.24
CA ASP A 37 -12.05 -3.24 -0.45
C ASP A 37 -11.64 -2.57 0.88
N ALA A 38 -12.58 -1.79 1.43
CA ALA A 38 -12.40 -1.08 2.69
C ALA A 38 -12.12 -2.02 3.88
N GLU A 39 -12.71 -3.21 3.90
CA GLU A 39 -12.51 -4.18 4.99
C GLU A 39 -11.05 -4.64 5.02
N THR A 40 -10.49 -5.00 3.87
CA THR A 40 -9.09 -5.37 3.70
C THR A 40 -8.17 -4.25 4.18
N LEU A 41 -8.45 -3.00 3.81
CA LEU A 41 -7.66 -1.84 4.23
C LEU A 41 -7.79 -1.58 5.75
N SER A 42 -8.99 -1.72 6.31
CA SER A 42 -9.21 -1.60 7.76
C SER A 42 -8.45 -2.67 8.57
N ARG A 43 -8.44 -3.93 8.10
CA ARG A 43 -7.64 -5.01 8.70
C ARG A 43 -6.14 -4.73 8.59
N LEU A 44 -5.69 -4.17 7.47
CA LEU A 44 -4.30 -3.77 7.25
C LEU A 44 -3.87 -2.73 8.28
N LEU A 45 -4.64 -1.65 8.43
CA LEU A 45 -4.38 -0.60 9.40
C LEU A 45 -4.33 -1.18 10.81
N THR A 46 -5.32 -2.01 11.17
CA THR A 46 -5.38 -2.67 12.49
C THR A 46 -4.17 -3.57 12.73
N HIS A 47 -3.68 -4.28 11.71
CA HIS A 47 -2.54 -5.18 11.83
C HIS A 47 -1.22 -4.45 12.08
N PHE A 48 -1.03 -3.28 11.48
CA PHE A 48 0.22 -2.53 11.57
C PHE A 48 0.20 -1.41 12.61
N ARG A 49 -0.97 -1.04 13.14
CA ARG A 49 -1.11 -0.03 14.19
C ARG A 49 -0.22 -0.35 15.38
N HIS A 50 0.40 0.67 15.97
CA HIS A 50 1.22 0.56 17.19
C HIS A 50 2.46 -0.35 17.06
N ARG A 51 2.88 -0.69 15.84
CA ARG A 51 4.18 -1.35 15.63
C ARG A 51 5.29 -0.39 16.08
N SER A 52 6.12 -0.83 17.03
CA SER A 52 7.22 -0.01 17.56
C SER A 52 8.36 0.21 16.56
N ALA A 53 8.42 -0.59 15.49
CA ALA A 53 9.43 -0.50 14.45
C ALA A 53 8.78 -0.16 13.10
N PRO A 54 9.47 0.61 12.22
CA PRO A 54 9.00 0.89 10.87
C PRO A 54 8.73 -0.40 10.07
N VAL A 55 7.58 -0.44 9.42
CA VAL A 55 7.13 -1.54 8.57
C VAL A 55 7.74 -1.37 7.17
N PRO A 56 8.51 -2.33 6.65
CA PRO A 56 9.03 -2.24 5.29
C PRO A 56 7.89 -2.22 4.27
N VAL A 57 8.03 -1.43 3.19
CA VAL A 57 7.03 -1.45 2.10
C VAL A 57 6.98 -2.84 1.44
N GLY A 58 8.13 -3.48 1.27
CA GLY A 58 8.20 -4.84 0.73
C GLY A 58 7.75 -4.96 -0.73
N SER A 59 8.20 -4.04 -1.59
CA SER A 59 7.85 -3.98 -3.02
C SER A 59 8.38 -5.14 -3.89
N SER A 60 9.02 -6.14 -3.29
CA SER A 60 9.56 -7.31 -3.99
C SER A 60 8.43 -8.22 -4.47
N HIS A 61 8.44 -8.60 -5.76
CA HIS A 61 7.41 -9.44 -6.36
C HIS A 61 7.47 -10.89 -5.89
N ASP A 62 8.68 -11.43 -5.69
CA ASP A 62 8.86 -12.89 -5.48
C ASP A 62 9.08 -13.25 -4.01
N LYS A 63 9.75 -12.38 -3.26
CA LYS A 63 10.08 -12.58 -1.84
C LYS A 63 9.97 -11.26 -1.10
N PRO A 64 8.75 -10.81 -0.75
CA PRO A 64 8.59 -9.67 0.15
C PRO A 64 9.24 -10.01 1.51
N PRO A 65 9.92 -9.06 2.17
CA PRO A 65 10.47 -9.27 3.51
C PRO A 65 9.35 -9.66 4.50
N PRO A 66 9.62 -10.58 5.44
CA PRO A 66 8.67 -10.90 6.49
C PRO A 66 8.26 -9.67 7.31
N GLY A 67 6.97 -9.57 7.62
CA GLY A 67 6.37 -8.44 8.32
C GLY A 67 6.21 -7.17 7.48
N SER A 68 6.45 -7.24 6.17
CA SER A 68 6.27 -6.08 5.28
C SER A 68 4.83 -5.87 4.85
N LEU A 69 4.52 -4.65 4.41
CA LEU A 69 3.23 -4.30 3.79
C LEU A 69 2.93 -5.21 2.58
N GLY A 70 3.95 -5.47 1.74
CA GLY A 70 3.85 -6.35 0.58
C GLY A 70 3.56 -7.81 0.92
N GLU A 71 4.20 -8.36 1.97
CA GLU A 71 3.90 -9.72 2.43
C GLU A 71 2.45 -9.81 2.90
N TRP A 72 2.00 -8.86 3.72
CA TRP A 72 0.65 -8.87 4.26
C TRP A 72 -0.42 -8.79 3.16
N LEU A 73 -0.23 -7.90 2.17
CA LEU A 73 -1.15 -7.76 1.04
C LEU A 73 -1.20 -9.05 0.18
N ILE A 74 -0.06 -9.71 -0.03
CA ILE A 74 -0.01 -10.98 -0.75
C ILE A 74 -0.79 -12.08 -0.02
N GLY A 75 -0.67 -12.15 1.30
CA GLY A 75 -1.34 -13.17 2.10
C GLY A 75 -2.82 -12.91 2.35
N ASN A 76 -3.25 -11.65 2.44
CA ASN A 76 -4.58 -11.27 2.94
C ASN A 76 -5.51 -10.64 1.89
N HIS A 77 -4.99 -10.31 0.70
CA HIS A 77 -5.77 -9.67 -0.35
C HIS A 77 -5.60 -10.34 -1.71
N SER A 78 -4.38 -10.37 -2.25
CA SER A 78 -4.14 -10.77 -3.64
C SER A 78 -2.68 -11.14 -3.85
N ARG A 79 -2.39 -12.20 -4.61
CA ARG A 79 -1.02 -12.60 -4.97
C ARG A 79 -0.24 -11.55 -5.79
N THR A 80 -0.89 -10.46 -6.19
CA THR A 80 -0.26 -9.35 -6.89
C THR A 80 0.46 -8.42 -5.93
N GLN A 81 1.74 -8.16 -6.18
CA GLN A 81 2.51 -7.19 -5.40
C GLN A 81 2.08 -5.75 -5.73
N ILE A 82 1.33 -5.13 -4.82
CA ILE A 82 0.78 -3.77 -4.97
C ILE A 82 1.18 -2.81 -3.85
N SER A 83 2.01 -3.25 -2.89
CA SER A 83 2.46 -2.41 -1.76
C SER A 83 3.06 -1.09 -2.18
N ARG A 84 3.82 -1.05 -3.29
CA ARG A 84 4.44 0.18 -3.82
C ARG A 84 3.44 1.27 -4.23
N TYR A 85 2.18 0.88 -4.50
CA TYR A 85 1.09 1.77 -4.86
C TYR A 85 0.23 2.13 -3.67
N VAL A 86 0.01 1.17 -2.76
CA VAL A 86 -0.78 1.39 -1.53
C VAL A 86 -0.02 2.29 -0.54
N ALA A 87 1.29 2.08 -0.39
CA ALA A 87 2.14 2.85 0.53
C ALA A 87 2.03 4.38 0.38
N PRO A 88 2.20 4.98 -0.81
CA PRO A 88 2.07 6.43 -0.95
C PRO A 88 0.64 6.95 -0.68
N ILE A 89 -0.40 6.14 -0.90
CA ILE A 89 -1.78 6.53 -0.59
C ILE A 89 -1.98 6.55 0.94
N LEU A 90 -1.50 5.53 1.66
CA LEU A 90 -1.53 5.50 3.12
C LEU A 90 -0.81 6.71 3.74
N VAL A 91 0.32 7.12 3.14
CA VAL A 91 1.05 8.31 3.59
C VAL A 91 0.29 9.59 3.26
N SER A 92 -0.23 9.72 2.04
CA SER A 92 -0.96 10.92 1.61
C SER A 92 -2.25 11.15 2.39
N GLU A 93 -2.92 10.08 2.82
CA GLU A 93 -4.17 10.14 3.60
C GLU A 93 -3.91 10.16 5.12
N GLY A 94 -2.64 10.15 5.56
CA GLY A 94 -2.27 10.31 6.97
C GLY A 94 -2.37 9.04 7.82
N TYR A 95 -2.60 7.88 7.21
CA TYR A 95 -2.64 6.58 7.89
C TYR A 95 -1.25 6.02 8.22
N ALA A 96 -0.22 6.51 7.52
CA ALA A 96 1.16 6.14 7.76
C ALA A 96 2.07 7.34 7.55
N VAL A 97 3.27 7.29 8.10
CA VAL A 97 4.34 8.26 7.83
C VAL A 97 5.60 7.53 7.41
N ILE A 98 6.39 8.14 6.53
CA ILE A 98 7.69 7.59 6.14
C ILE A 98 8.61 7.70 7.36
N SER A 99 9.16 6.57 7.79
CA SER A 99 10.09 6.49 8.92
C SER A 99 11.28 5.61 8.54
N GLY A 100 12.44 6.23 8.36
CA GLY A 100 13.63 5.58 7.80
C GLY A 100 13.34 5.01 6.41
N GLU A 101 13.55 3.69 6.24
CA GLU A 101 13.31 2.96 4.99
C GLU A 101 11.90 2.33 4.91
N GLY A 102 11.03 2.60 5.90
CA GLY A 102 9.71 1.98 6.03
C GLY A 102 8.58 2.96 6.34
N LEU A 103 7.48 2.40 6.82
CA LEU A 103 6.26 3.10 7.19
C LEU A 103 5.99 2.93 8.68
N SER A 104 5.73 4.03 9.39
CA SER A 104 5.20 4.00 10.75
C SER A 104 3.71 4.23 10.70
N PHE A 105 2.95 3.41 11.44
CA PHE A 105 1.49 3.48 11.55
C PHE A 105 1.13 3.96 12.96
N PRO A 106 0.80 5.26 13.13
CA PRO A 106 0.46 5.82 14.43
C PRO A 106 -0.83 5.25 15.03
#